data_AF-A0A6F9ZYH1-F1
#
_entry.id   AF-A0A6F9ZYH1-F1
#
_cell.length_a   1.000
_cell.length_b   1.000
_cell.length_c   1.000
_cell.angle_alpha   90.00
_cell.angle_beta   90.00
_cell.angle_gamma   90.00
#
_symmetry.space_group_name_H-M   'P 1'
#
loop_
_entity.id
_entity.type
_entity.pdbx_description
1 polymer ?
#
loop_
_entity_poly.entity_id
_entity_poly.type
_entity_poly.pdbx_seq_one_letter_code
_entity_poly.pdbx_strand_id
1 'polypeptide(L)'
;LSNRKEVGKLLDRCLEETGMPPFFYDIDALSSYFRKSPPKISRMMRLLEKEGFRVSRTHFRDTSFKTDAPLDEVIKAFRDLTI
;
A
#
# COMPACT_ATOMS: atom_id res chain seq x y z
N LEU A 1 14.05 -25.47 -10.84
CA LEU A 1 13.82 -24.02 -10.58
C LEU A 1 13.85 -23.78 -9.07
N SER A 2 14.98 -23.30 -8.54
CA SER A 2 15.19 -23.09 -7.10
C SER A 2 14.21 -22.10 -6.47
N ASN A 3 13.54 -21.26 -7.28
CA ASN A 3 12.77 -20.10 -6.80
C ASN A 3 11.26 -20.25 -6.96
N ARG A 4 10.72 -21.48 -7.12
CA ARG A 4 9.28 -21.69 -7.36
C ARG A 4 8.38 -21.00 -6.31
N LYS A 5 8.79 -20.99 -5.03
CA LYS A 5 8.05 -20.33 -3.94
C LYS A 5 8.03 -18.81 -4.07
N GLU A 6 9.13 -18.21 -4.50
CA GLU A 6 9.24 -16.75 -4.68
C GLU A 6 8.41 -16.30 -5.88
N VAL A 7 8.47 -17.06 -6.98
CA VAL A 7 7.63 -16.84 -8.16
C VAL A 7 6.15 -16.94 -7.79
N GLY A 8 5.76 -17.93 -6.98
CA GLY A 8 4.39 -18.06 -6.48
C GLY A 8 3.93 -16.80 -5.75
N LYS A 9 4.70 -16.33 -4.76
CA LYS A 9 4.37 -15.10 -4.01
C LYS A 9 4.26 -13.86 -4.88
N LEU A 10 5.12 -13.74 -5.91
CA LEU A 10 5.05 -12.63 -6.85
C LEU A 10 3.75 -12.68 -7.66
N LEU A 11 3.39 -13.85 -8.18
CA LEU A 11 2.16 -14.06 -8.93
C LEU A 11 0.93 -13.79 -8.06
N ASP A 12 0.93 -14.22 -6.80
CA ASP A 12 -0.15 -13.95 -5.85
C ASP A 12 -0.34 -12.43 -5.67
N ARG A 13 0.75 -11.65 -5.52
CA ARG A 13 0.67 -10.19 -5.46
C ARG A 13 0.11 -9.57 -6.74
N CYS A 14 0.56 -10.04 -7.90
CA CYS A 14 0.02 -9.56 -9.19
C CYS A 14 -1.48 -9.86 -9.34
N LEU A 15 -1.92 -11.01 -8.82
CA LEU A 15 -3.33 -11.39 -8.82
C LEU A 15 -4.14 -10.47 -7.88
N GLU A 16 -3.65 -10.20 -6.67
CA GLU A 16 -4.27 -9.25 -5.73
C GLU A 16 -4.38 -7.83 -6.31
N GLU A 17 -3.44 -7.41 -7.16
CA GLU A 17 -3.49 -6.12 -7.85
C GLU A 17 -4.52 -6.03 -8.99
N THR A 18 -5.03 -7.17 -9.44
CA THR A 18 -5.90 -7.21 -10.62
C THR A 18 -7.21 -6.49 -10.33
N GLY A 19 -7.56 -5.51 -11.17
CA GLY A 19 -8.77 -4.69 -10.99
C GLY A 19 -8.64 -3.51 -10.03
N MET A 20 -7.45 -3.28 -9.48
CA MET A 20 -7.13 -2.06 -8.72
C MET A 20 -6.86 -0.87 -9.66
N PRO A 21 -7.05 0.37 -9.18
CA PRO A 21 -6.75 1.58 -9.95
C PRO A 21 -5.29 1.64 -10.44
N PRO A 22 -5.00 2.45 -11.49
CA PRO A 22 -3.64 2.73 -11.90
C PRO A 22 -2.88 3.49 -10.80
N PHE A 23 -1.54 3.41 -10.85
CA PHE A 23 -0.61 3.96 -9.86
C PHE A 23 -0.71 3.31 -8.48
N PHE A 24 0.14 3.76 -7.56
CA PHE A 24 0.25 3.25 -6.20
C PHE A 24 0.77 4.36 -5.27
N TYR A 25 0.59 4.17 -3.98
CA TYR A 25 1.18 5.00 -2.94
C TYR A 25 2.36 4.29 -2.31
N ASP A 26 3.39 5.05 -1.96
CA ASP A 26 4.59 4.55 -1.28
C ASP A 26 4.74 5.26 0.06
N ILE A 27 4.88 4.48 1.13
CA ILE A 27 4.91 5.02 2.50
C ILE A 27 6.19 5.80 2.76
N ASP A 28 7.33 5.37 2.20
CA ASP A 28 8.59 6.07 2.38
C ASP A 28 8.57 7.40 1.64
N ALA A 29 7.95 7.44 0.46
CA ALA A 29 7.71 8.68 -0.28
C ALA A 29 6.79 9.65 0.50
N LEU A 30 5.68 9.18 1.06
CA LEU A 30 4.79 9.99 1.91
C LEU A 30 5.54 10.53 3.14
N SER A 31 6.35 9.68 3.77
CA SER A 31 7.14 10.02 4.95
C SER A 31 8.20 11.07 4.65
N SER A 32 8.91 10.93 3.54
CA SER A 32 9.86 11.92 3.04
C SER A 32 9.18 13.27 2.74
N TYR A 33 8.03 13.23 2.07
CA TYR A 33 7.27 14.42 1.72
C TYR A 33 6.74 15.17 2.95
N PHE A 34 6.14 14.47 3.91
CA PHE A 34 5.57 15.07 5.13
C PHE A 34 6.58 15.22 6.26
N ARG A 35 7.84 14.77 6.08
CA ARG A 35 8.90 14.75 7.10
C ARG A 35 8.47 14.08 8.40
N LYS A 36 7.77 12.95 8.29
CA LYS A 36 7.30 12.14 9.42
C LYS A 36 7.91 10.74 9.38
N SER A 37 7.92 10.05 10.52
CA SER A 37 8.37 8.66 10.55
C SER A 37 7.35 7.75 9.84
N PRO A 38 7.81 6.78 9.03
CA PRO A 38 6.93 5.90 8.27
C PRO A 38 6.08 5.01 9.19
N PRO A 39 4.74 5.01 9.04
CA PRO A 39 3.89 4.04 9.70
C PRO A 39 4.09 2.66 9.07
N LYS A 40 3.70 1.60 9.79
CA LYS A 40 3.69 0.24 9.20
C LYS A 40 2.67 0.18 8.06
N ILE A 41 3.06 -0.34 6.90
CA ILE A 41 2.16 -0.52 5.76
C ILE A 41 0.88 -1.29 6.09
N SER A 42 0.96 -2.31 6.94
CA SER A 42 -0.22 -3.04 7.40
C SER A 42 -1.19 -2.19 8.20
N ARG A 43 -0.71 -1.17 8.93
CA ARG A 43 -1.59 -0.22 9.64
C ARG A 43 -2.27 0.72 8.65
N MET A 44 -1.52 1.20 7.65
CA MET A 44 -2.05 2.05 6.59
C MET A 44 -3.17 1.35 5.81
N MET A 45 -2.89 0.14 5.30
CA MET A 45 -3.86 -0.65 4.55
C MET A 45 -5.11 -0.96 5.37
N ARG A 46 -4.93 -1.41 6.62
CA ARG A 46 -6.04 -1.73 7.52
C ARG A 46 -6.92 -0.52 7.85
N LEU A 47 -6.33 0.67 7.97
CA LEU A 47 -7.10 1.88 8.23
C LEU A 47 -7.97 2.22 7.02
N LEU A 48 -7.40 2.24 5.82
CA LEU A 48 -8.14 2.48 4.58
C LEU A 48 -9.23 1.44 4.32
N GLU A 49 -8.96 0.16 4.58
CA GLU A 49 -9.98 -0.91 4.49
C GLU A 49 -11.14 -0.67 5.48
N LYS A 50 -10.85 -0.21 6.70
CA LYS A 50 -11.88 0.11 7.70
C LYS A 50 -12.75 1.30 7.29
N GLU A 51 -12.19 2.26 6.57
CA GLU A 51 -12.92 3.40 6.00
C GLU A 51 -13.73 3.01 4.74
N GLY A 52 -13.66 1.74 4.32
CA GLY A 52 -14.47 1.19 3.22
C GLY A 52 -13.79 1.22 1.85
N PHE A 53 -12.51 1.56 1.78
CA PHE A 53 -11.76 1.56 0.52
C PHE A 53 -11.18 0.18 0.20
N ARG A 54 -11.07 -0.13 -1.08
CA ARG A 54 -10.31 -1.30 -1.53
C ARG A 54 -8.83 -1.00 -1.40
N VAL A 55 -8.07 -1.96 -0.90
CA VAL A 55 -6.63 -1.84 -0.76
C VAL A 55 -5.96 -3.14 -1.17
N SER A 56 -4.83 -3.06 -1.86
CA SER A 56 -4.02 -4.22 -2.18
C SER A 56 -2.54 -3.92 -1.96
N ARG A 57 -1.74 -4.97 -1.78
CA ARG A 57 -0.29 -4.88 -1.95
C ARG A 57 0.03 -4.51 -3.40
N THR A 58 1.27 -4.08 -3.63
CA THR A 58 1.83 -4.10 -4.98
C THR A 58 3.15 -4.88 -5.08
N HIS A 59 3.37 -5.50 -6.23
CA HIS A 59 4.60 -6.11 -6.69
C HIS A 59 5.70 -5.08 -6.94
N PHE A 60 5.40 -3.78 -7.07
CA PHE A 60 6.42 -2.76 -7.36
C PHE A 60 7.40 -2.59 -6.21
N ARG A 61 6.91 -2.42 -4.97
CA ARG A 61 7.71 -2.20 -3.76
C ARG A 61 7.01 -2.76 -2.54
N ASP A 62 7.78 -3.25 -1.56
CA ASP A 62 7.23 -3.81 -0.31
C ASP A 62 6.58 -2.75 0.61
N THR A 63 6.96 -1.49 0.46
CA THR A 63 6.43 -0.32 1.20
C THR A 63 5.34 0.43 0.43
N SER A 64 4.87 -0.13 -0.69
CA SER A 64 3.81 0.44 -1.52
C SER A 64 2.51 -0.35 -1.47
N PHE A 65 1.40 0.33 -1.70
CA PHE A 65 0.05 -0.24 -1.78
C PHE A 65 -0.79 0.47 -2.85
N LYS A 66 -1.83 -0.21 -3.35
CA LYS A 66 -2.86 0.40 -4.20
C LYS A 66 -4.13 0.60 -3.41
N THR A 67 -4.90 1.63 -3.74
CA THR A 67 -6.22 1.86 -3.18
C THR A 67 -7.10 2.65 -4.16
N ASP A 68 -8.42 2.53 -4.02
CA ASP A 68 -9.38 3.43 -4.66
C ASP A 68 -9.77 4.62 -3.77
N ALA A 69 -9.15 4.76 -2.60
CA ALA A 69 -9.26 5.96 -1.80
C ALA A 69 -8.71 7.19 -2.55
N PRO A 70 -9.42 8.33 -2.50
CA PRO A 70 -8.89 9.57 -3.04
C PRO A 70 -7.68 10.06 -2.21
N LEU A 71 -6.85 10.91 -2.83
CA LEU A 71 -5.57 11.34 -2.26
C LEU A 71 -5.71 11.98 -0.87
N ASP A 72 -6.74 12.76 -0.65
CA ASP A 72 -7.06 13.41 0.61
C ASP A 72 -7.31 12.40 1.75
N GLU A 73 -8.08 11.34 1.50
CA GLU A 73 -8.28 10.26 2.46
C GLU A 73 -6.98 9.47 2.73
N VAL A 74 -6.13 9.26 1.72
CA VAL A 74 -4.80 8.67 1.91
C VAL A 74 -3.91 9.56 2.79
N ILE A 75 -3.90 10.88 2.55
CA ILE A 75 -3.11 11.81 3.37
C ILE A 75 -3.63 11.86 4.80
N LYS A 76 -4.95 11.88 4.98
CA LYS A 76 -5.60 11.84 6.29
C LYS A 76 -5.24 10.57 7.06
N ALA A 77 -5.41 9.40 6.46
CA ALA A 77 -5.02 8.12 7.05
C ALA A 77 -3.52 8.08 7.43
N PHE A 78 -2.65 8.65 6.58
CA PHE A 78 -1.22 8.73 6.88
C PHE A 78 -0.95 9.61 8.11
N ARG A 79 -1.61 10.77 8.21
CA ARG A 79 -1.46 11.70 9.35
C ARG A 79 -2.00 11.11 10.65
N ASP A 80 -3.11 10.38 10.60
CA ASP A 80 -3.69 9.74 11.79
C ASP A 80 -2.77 8.66 12.37
N LEU A 81 -1.94 8.04 11.53
CA LEU A 81 -0.99 7.01 11.94
C LEU A 81 0.41 7.55 12.30
N THR A 82 0.66 8.84 12.08
CA THR A 82 1.98 9.43 12.25
C THR A 82 1.94 10.60 13.22
N ILE A 83 2.71 10.49 14.30
CA ILE A 83 2.89 11.55 15.31
C ILE A 83 3.79 12.63 14.70
#